data_AF-A0A949K1K6-F1
#
_entry.id   AF-A0A949K1K6-F1
#
_cell.length_a   1.000
_cell.length_b   1.000
_cell.length_c   1.000
_cell.angle_alpha   90.00
_cell.angle_beta   90.00
_cell.angle_gamma   90.00
#
_symmetry.space_group_name_H-M   'P 1'
#
loop_
_entity.id
_entity.type
_entity.pdbx_description
1 polymer ?
#
loop_
_entity_poly.entity_id
_entity_poly.type
_entity_poly.pdbx_seq_one_letter_code
_entity_poly.pdbx_strand_id
1 'polypeptide(L)'
;MSKRTKKIKVDIDNKIYRVDEESTILEAAQSNDIYIPTLCAHSDMTPFGGCRMCIVEVEGMRGFPTSCTTPVMDGIKIRTHTAQVQAERKEILQLILSEHTSSCLICEESDQCRESMVTIKKAGVTTGCRYCPSDSDCELQEVVEYLKIDDIGYPVYYRNLPVEKFDPFYDRDYNLCILCGRCIRMCQ
;
A
#
# COMPACT_ATOMS: atom_id res chain seq x y z
N MET A 1 -28.57 3.85 12.94
CA MET A 1 -29.12 2.58 13.44
C MET A 1 -27.95 1.65 13.75
N SER A 2 -27.61 1.44 15.02
CA SER A 2 -26.51 0.55 15.41
C SER A 2 -26.99 -0.91 15.27
N LYS A 3 -26.57 -1.59 14.20
CA LYS A 3 -26.80 -3.03 14.05
C LYS A 3 -26.00 -3.72 15.16
N ARG A 4 -26.66 -4.54 15.98
CA ARG A 4 -25.96 -5.47 16.89
C ARG A 4 -25.26 -6.53 16.04
N THR A 5 -24.02 -6.27 15.66
CA THR A 5 -23.16 -7.24 14.97
C THR A 5 -22.75 -8.34 15.93
N LYS A 6 -22.89 -9.60 15.49
CA LYS A 6 -22.40 -10.76 16.22
C LYS A 6 -20.87 -10.73 16.20
N LYS A 7 -20.27 -10.83 17.38
CA LYS A 7 -18.81 -10.84 17.52
C LYS A 7 -18.27 -12.27 17.48
N ILE A 8 -17.31 -12.51 16.60
CA ILE A 8 -16.61 -13.79 16.42
C ILE A 8 -15.18 -13.70 16.95
N LYS A 9 -14.58 -14.84 17.28
CA LYS A 9 -13.19 -14.90 17.76
C LYS A 9 -12.26 -15.15 16.59
N VAL A 10 -11.22 -14.34 16.50
CA VAL A 10 -10.17 -14.48 15.49
C VAL A 10 -8.81 -14.48 16.15
N ASP A 11 -7.86 -15.18 15.57
CA ASP A 11 -6.47 -15.14 15.97
C ASP A 11 -5.67 -14.39 14.91
N ILE A 12 -5.08 -13.26 15.29
CA ILE A 12 -4.18 -12.48 14.44
C ILE A 12 -2.82 -12.43 15.15
N ASP A 13 -1.80 -13.01 14.52
CA ASP A 13 -0.43 -13.07 15.05
C ASP A 13 -0.31 -13.64 16.48
N ASN A 14 -1.08 -14.69 16.79
CA ASN A 14 -1.18 -15.38 18.09
C ASN A 14 -1.91 -14.59 19.18
N LYS A 15 -2.67 -13.56 18.81
CA LYS A 15 -3.52 -12.78 19.72
C LYS A 15 -4.98 -12.95 19.33
N ILE A 16 -5.81 -13.21 20.33
CA ILE A 16 -7.24 -13.44 20.13
C ILE A 16 -8.00 -12.12 20.21
N TYR A 17 -8.72 -11.77 19.15
CA TYR A 17 -9.56 -10.58 19.05
C TYR A 17 -11.03 -10.94 18.87
N ARG A 18 -11.91 -9.99 19.24
CA ARG A 18 -13.36 -10.10 19.04
C ARG A 18 -13.82 -9.05 18.04
N VAL A 19 -14.09 -9.49 16.83
CA VAL A 19 -14.43 -8.64 15.69
C VAL A 19 -15.82 -8.96 15.16
N ASP A 20 -16.36 -8.05 14.37
CA ASP A 20 -17.70 -8.20 13.81
C ASP A 20 -17.68 -9.24 12.68
N GLU A 21 -18.65 -10.16 12.66
CA GLU A 21 -18.73 -11.28 11.71
C GLU A 21 -18.83 -10.84 10.24
N GLU A 22 -19.33 -9.62 9.98
CA GLU A 22 -19.48 -9.06 8.63
C GLU A 22 -18.25 -8.27 8.16
N SER A 23 -17.22 -8.15 9.00
CA SER A 23 -16.02 -7.38 8.68
C SER A 23 -15.03 -8.17 7.81
N THR A 24 -14.23 -7.45 7.05
CA THR A 24 -13.09 -8.02 6.32
C THR A 24 -11.89 -8.19 7.24
N ILE A 25 -10.92 -9.03 6.87
CA ILE A 25 -9.69 -9.21 7.65
C ILE A 25 -8.97 -7.86 7.85
N LEU A 26 -9.00 -6.98 6.84
CA LEU A 26 -8.39 -5.65 6.94
C LEU A 26 -9.10 -4.78 7.98
N GLU A 27 -10.43 -4.73 7.98
CA GLU A 27 -11.21 -3.96 8.96
C GLU A 27 -11.03 -4.52 10.39
N ALA A 28 -10.98 -5.84 10.51
CA ALA A 28 -10.68 -6.53 11.76
C ALA A 28 -9.28 -6.18 12.30
N ALA A 29 -8.29 -6.08 11.41
CA ALA A 29 -6.94 -5.65 11.79
C ALA A 29 -6.91 -4.17 12.21
N GLN A 30 -7.51 -3.28 11.41
CA GLN A 30 -7.55 -1.84 11.67
C GLN A 30 -8.26 -1.49 12.99
N SER A 31 -9.35 -2.17 13.31
CA SER A 31 -10.09 -1.98 14.57
C SER A 31 -9.35 -2.46 15.82
N ASN A 32 -8.22 -3.16 15.66
CA ASN A 32 -7.36 -3.65 16.74
C ASN A 32 -5.92 -3.11 16.65
N ASP A 33 -5.72 -1.98 15.94
CA ASP A 33 -4.44 -1.29 15.77
C ASP A 33 -3.34 -2.18 15.12
N ILE A 34 -3.74 -3.14 14.29
CA ILE A 34 -2.83 -3.98 13.52
C ILE A 34 -2.66 -3.39 12.13
N TYR A 35 -1.46 -2.89 11.86
CA TYR A 35 -1.12 -2.32 10.56
C TYR A 35 -0.96 -3.42 9.50
N ILE A 36 -1.76 -3.33 8.44
CA ILE A 36 -1.61 -4.11 7.21
C ILE A 36 -1.41 -3.11 6.06
N PRO A 37 -0.31 -3.18 5.29
CA PRO A 37 -0.07 -2.28 4.18
C PRO A 37 -1.19 -2.30 3.15
N THR A 38 -1.68 -1.12 2.76
CA THR A 38 -2.72 -0.96 1.73
C THR A 38 -2.46 0.29 0.91
N LEU A 39 -2.67 0.20 -0.41
CA LEU A 39 -2.54 1.34 -1.34
C LEU A 39 -3.83 1.60 -2.15
N CYS A 40 -4.73 0.62 -2.23
CA CYS A 40 -6.01 0.75 -2.96
C CYS A 40 -7.25 0.74 -2.06
N ALA A 41 -7.10 0.41 -0.77
CA ALA A 41 -8.22 0.34 0.17
C ALA A 41 -8.55 1.72 0.74
N HIS A 42 -9.82 2.01 0.98
CA HIS A 42 -10.30 3.24 1.62
C HIS A 42 -11.64 2.93 2.30
N SER A 43 -11.94 3.56 3.44
CA SER A 43 -13.14 3.28 4.24
C SER A 43 -14.45 3.50 3.47
N ASP A 44 -14.48 4.56 2.65
CA ASP A 44 -15.68 4.96 1.91
C ASP A 44 -15.82 4.27 0.55
N MET A 45 -14.95 3.30 0.23
CA MET A 45 -14.97 2.57 -1.03
C MET A 45 -15.13 1.07 -0.80
N THR A 46 -15.72 0.39 -1.78
CA THR A 46 -15.81 -1.07 -1.75
C THR A 46 -14.42 -1.71 -1.77
N PRO A 47 -14.24 -2.93 -1.24
CA PRO A 47 -12.99 -3.64 -1.42
C PRO A 47 -12.69 -3.99 -2.89
N PHE A 48 -11.42 -3.86 -3.30
CA PHE A 48 -10.99 -4.11 -4.69
C PHE A 48 -9.85 -5.12 -4.82
N GLY A 49 -8.91 -5.13 -3.87
CA GLY A 49 -7.79 -6.09 -3.89
C GLY A 49 -6.74 -5.87 -4.98
N GLY A 50 -6.84 -4.82 -5.79
CA GLY A 50 -5.95 -4.60 -6.94
C GLY A 50 -4.47 -4.37 -6.59
N CYS A 51 -4.16 -3.63 -5.52
CA CYS A 51 -2.76 -3.36 -5.16
C CYS A 51 -2.03 -4.53 -4.53
N ARG A 52 -2.74 -5.55 -4.03
CA ARG A 52 -2.20 -6.76 -3.38
C ARG A 52 -1.24 -6.54 -2.19
N MET A 53 -1.00 -5.31 -1.72
CA MET A 53 -0.15 -5.05 -0.53
C MET A 53 -0.70 -5.69 0.75
N CYS A 54 -2.02 -5.86 0.81
CA CYS A 54 -2.74 -6.34 1.98
C CYS A 54 -2.82 -7.87 2.08
N ILE A 55 -1.97 -8.58 1.34
CA ILE A 55 -1.87 -10.04 1.41
C ILE A 55 -1.53 -10.51 2.82
N VAL A 56 -2.15 -11.60 3.24
CA VAL A 56 -1.96 -12.22 4.56
C VAL A 56 -1.92 -13.73 4.40
N GLU A 57 -1.31 -14.43 5.36
CA GLU A 57 -1.33 -15.88 5.43
C GLU A 57 -2.50 -16.31 6.32
N VAL A 58 -3.31 -17.24 5.82
CA VAL A 58 -4.50 -17.73 6.50
C VAL A 58 -4.43 -19.25 6.61
N GLU A 59 -4.52 -19.78 7.83
CA GLU A 59 -4.44 -21.23 8.07
C GLU A 59 -5.59 -21.95 7.35
N GLY A 60 -5.27 -22.93 6.51
CA GLY A 60 -6.25 -23.71 5.74
C GLY A 60 -6.60 -23.14 4.35
N MET A 61 -6.07 -21.96 3.97
CA MET A 61 -6.21 -21.42 2.62
C MET A 61 -4.94 -21.62 1.80
N ARG A 62 -5.10 -21.84 0.48
CA ARG A 62 -3.97 -21.93 -0.44
C ARG A 62 -3.54 -20.53 -0.88
N GLY A 63 -2.24 -20.24 -0.78
CA GLY A 63 -1.67 -18.96 -1.19
C GLY A 63 -1.95 -17.83 -0.21
N PHE A 64 -1.73 -16.59 -0.65
CA PHE A 64 -1.90 -15.40 0.18
C PHE A 64 -3.15 -14.61 -0.24
N PRO A 65 -4.31 -14.83 0.41
CA PRO A 65 -5.51 -14.03 0.15
C PRO A 65 -5.29 -12.56 0.55
N THR A 66 -6.04 -11.66 -0.10
CA THR A 66 -6.07 -10.23 0.24
C THR A 66 -6.96 -9.99 1.44
N SER A 67 -6.42 -9.35 2.48
CA SER A 67 -7.19 -9.04 3.70
C SER A 67 -8.38 -8.11 3.45
N CYS A 68 -8.31 -7.22 2.46
CA CYS A 68 -9.39 -6.27 2.18
C CYS A 68 -10.65 -6.91 1.60
N THR A 69 -10.55 -8.04 0.89
CA THR A 69 -11.70 -8.70 0.24
C THR A 69 -12.11 -9.98 0.95
N THR A 70 -11.28 -10.48 1.85
CA THR A 70 -11.52 -11.76 2.52
C THR A 70 -12.35 -11.52 3.78
N PRO A 71 -13.55 -12.12 3.90
CA PRO A 71 -14.36 -12.01 5.10
C PRO A 71 -13.73 -12.80 6.24
N VAL A 72 -13.98 -12.33 7.45
CA VAL A 72 -13.50 -12.99 8.66
C VAL A 72 -14.41 -14.18 9.00
N MET A 73 -13.81 -15.29 9.46
CA MET A 73 -14.53 -16.48 9.93
C MET A 73 -14.17 -16.80 11.39
N ASP A 74 -15.10 -17.41 12.12
CA ASP A 74 -14.86 -17.78 13.53
C ASP A 74 -13.75 -18.83 13.64
N GLY A 75 -12.79 -18.59 14.52
CA GLY A 75 -11.64 -19.47 14.75
C GLY A 75 -10.56 -19.41 13.66
N ILE A 76 -10.65 -18.47 12.71
CA ILE A 76 -9.61 -18.28 11.69
C ILE A 76 -8.30 -17.79 12.33
N LYS A 77 -7.17 -18.31 11.85
CA LYS A 77 -5.84 -17.87 12.24
C LYS A 77 -5.15 -17.17 11.09
N ILE A 78 -4.76 -15.93 11.34
CA ILE A 78 -4.19 -15.01 10.36
C ILE A 78 -2.79 -14.65 10.82
N ARG A 79 -1.83 -14.73 9.91
CA ARG A 79 -0.46 -14.27 10.13
C ARG A 79 -0.14 -13.16 9.15
N THR A 80 0.24 -12.00 9.68
CA THR A 80 0.45 -10.80 8.88
C THR A 80 1.93 -10.48 8.63
N HIS A 81 2.84 -11.09 9.41
CA HIS A 81 4.27 -10.82 9.43
C HIS A 81 5.17 -12.04 9.13
N THR A 82 4.70 -13.02 8.35
CA THR A 82 5.55 -14.17 7.98
C THR A 82 6.60 -13.78 6.94
N ALA A 83 7.74 -14.47 6.93
CA ALA A 83 8.82 -14.21 5.98
C ALA A 83 8.35 -14.30 4.52
N GLN A 84 7.45 -15.24 4.23
CA GLN A 84 6.90 -15.43 2.90
C GLN A 84 5.96 -14.28 2.51
N VAL A 85 5.05 -13.84 3.39
CA VAL A 85 4.19 -12.67 3.14
C VAL A 85 5.03 -11.41 2.90
N GLN A 86 6.08 -11.20 3.69
CA GLN A 86 6.96 -10.03 3.54
C GLN A 86 7.76 -10.07 2.23
N ALA A 87 8.25 -11.24 1.81
CA ALA A 87 8.93 -11.40 0.52
C ALA A 87 7.99 -11.07 -0.66
N GLU A 88 6.78 -11.63 -0.66
CA GLU A 88 5.77 -11.39 -1.70
C GLU A 88 5.35 -9.91 -1.76
N ARG A 89 5.17 -9.25 -0.60
CA ARG A 89 4.89 -7.81 -0.54
C ARG A 89 6.01 -6.98 -1.15
N LYS A 90 7.27 -7.35 -0.91
CA LYS A 90 8.44 -6.67 -1.50
C LYS A 90 8.44 -6.82 -3.02
N GLU A 91 8.21 -8.02 -3.55
CA GLU A 91 8.14 -8.25 -5.00
C GLU A 91 7.03 -7.43 -5.66
N ILE A 92 5.82 -7.44 -5.07
CA ILE A 92 4.69 -6.64 -5.57
C ILE A 92 5.04 -5.14 -5.56
N LEU A 93 5.64 -4.65 -4.47
CA LEU A 93 6.00 -3.24 -4.36
C LEU A 93 7.10 -2.86 -5.35
N GLN A 94 8.11 -3.71 -5.56
CA GLN A 94 9.14 -3.46 -6.58
C GLN A 94 8.54 -3.37 -7.99
N LEU A 95 7.53 -4.18 -8.31
CA LEU A 95 6.82 -4.07 -9.58
C LEU A 95 6.05 -2.75 -9.69
N ILE A 96 5.36 -2.32 -8.63
CA ILE A 96 4.69 -1.01 -8.59
C ILE A 96 5.71 0.12 -8.79
N LEU A 97 6.86 0.04 -8.12
CA LEU A 97 7.93 1.04 -8.20
C LEU A 97 8.65 1.04 -9.56
N SER A 98 8.65 -0.06 -10.30
CA SER A 98 9.24 -0.12 -11.65
C SER A 98 8.58 0.84 -12.64
N GLU A 99 7.33 1.27 -12.40
CA GLU A 99 6.64 2.26 -13.23
C GLU A 99 6.44 3.62 -12.55
N HIS A 100 6.96 3.79 -11.32
CA HIS A 100 6.83 5.02 -10.56
C HIS A 100 8.17 5.76 -10.49
N THR A 101 8.17 7.05 -10.80
CA THR A 101 9.40 7.84 -11.03
C THR A 101 10.27 8.14 -9.82
N SER A 102 9.83 7.82 -8.62
CA SER A 102 10.42 8.39 -7.42
C SER A 102 11.59 7.54 -6.91
N SER A 103 12.75 7.71 -7.57
CA SER A 103 14.05 7.19 -7.09
C SER A 103 14.37 7.63 -5.65
N CYS A 104 13.78 8.73 -5.17
CA CYS A 104 13.94 9.18 -3.79
C CYS A 104 13.28 8.26 -2.74
N LEU A 105 12.36 7.37 -3.13
CA LEU A 105 11.71 6.43 -2.20
C LEU A 105 12.67 5.37 -1.66
N ILE A 106 13.70 5.02 -2.44
CA ILE A 106 14.65 3.95 -2.14
C ILE A 106 16.06 4.49 -1.84
N CYS A 107 16.22 5.81 -1.77
CA CYS A 107 17.52 6.43 -1.57
C CYS A 107 17.92 6.38 -0.09
N GLU A 108 19.09 5.80 0.22
CA GLU A 108 19.67 5.74 1.57
C GLU A 108 19.93 7.12 2.19
N GLU A 109 20.20 8.13 1.36
CA GLU A 109 20.47 9.51 1.79
C GLU A 109 19.20 10.38 1.86
N SER A 110 18.01 9.78 1.75
CA SER A 110 16.73 10.49 1.71
C SER A 110 16.52 11.40 2.93
N ASP A 111 16.89 10.95 4.13
CA ASP A 111 16.78 11.74 5.37
C ASP A 111 17.71 12.96 5.37
N GLN A 112 18.97 12.79 4.97
CA GLN A 112 19.93 13.89 4.88
C GLN A 112 19.53 14.91 3.80
N CYS A 113 18.92 14.41 2.71
CA CYS A 113 18.36 15.25 1.66
C CYS A 113 17.11 16.02 2.12
N ARG A 114 16.31 15.50 3.06
CA ARG A 114 15.17 16.21 3.68
C ARG A 114 15.65 17.40 4.50
N GLU A 115 16.70 17.22 5.27
CA GLU A 115 17.20 18.27 6.17
C GLU A 115 18.00 19.35 5.43
N SER A 116 18.93 18.93 4.57
CA SER A 116 20.02 19.81 4.12
C SER A 116 20.28 19.78 2.60
N MET A 117 19.54 18.98 1.83
CA MET A 117 19.76 18.76 0.37
C MET A 117 21.25 18.58 0.02
N VAL A 118 21.97 17.78 0.81
CA VAL A 118 23.43 17.68 0.75
C VAL A 118 23.93 17.09 -0.57
N THR A 119 23.16 16.18 -1.17
CA THR A 119 23.56 15.46 -2.39
C THR A 119 22.50 15.60 -3.48
N ILE A 120 22.84 16.27 -4.59
CA ILE A 120 22.03 16.22 -5.82
C ILE A 120 22.50 15.00 -6.64
N LYS A 121 21.86 13.85 -6.44
CA LYS A 121 22.06 12.70 -7.33
C LYS A 121 21.29 12.93 -8.63
N LYS A 122 21.94 12.75 -9.77
CA LYS A 122 21.25 12.63 -11.05
C LYS A 122 20.58 11.26 -11.08
N ALA A 123 19.28 11.21 -10.79
CA ALA A 123 18.49 10.04 -11.09
C ALA A 123 18.36 9.93 -12.63
N GLY A 124 18.38 8.71 -13.16
CA GLY A 124 18.17 8.44 -14.59
C GLY A 124 16.74 8.71 -15.09
N VAL A 125 15.98 9.53 -14.36
CA VAL A 125 14.57 9.86 -14.61
C VAL A 125 14.39 11.37 -14.62
N THR A 126 13.40 11.86 -15.36
CA THR A 126 13.14 13.29 -15.55
C THR A 126 12.65 14.00 -14.28
N THR A 127 12.04 13.26 -13.35
CA THR A 127 11.60 13.80 -12.07
C THR A 127 12.81 13.91 -11.15
N GLY A 128 13.31 15.13 -10.94
CA GLY A 128 14.45 15.37 -10.07
C GLY A 128 14.19 14.90 -8.62
N CYS A 129 15.25 14.59 -7.88
CA CYS A 129 15.16 14.23 -6.47
C CYS A 129 14.46 15.34 -5.67
N ARG A 130 13.54 14.96 -4.75
CA ARG A 130 12.83 15.86 -3.81
C ARG A 130 11.84 16.87 -4.44
N TYR A 131 11.52 16.76 -5.73
CA TYR A 131 10.48 17.61 -6.36
C TYR A 131 9.07 16.98 -6.33
N CYS A 132 8.87 15.91 -5.56
CA CYS A 132 7.55 15.30 -5.41
C CYS A 132 6.64 16.22 -4.57
N PRO A 133 5.47 16.65 -5.09
CA PRO A 133 4.54 17.50 -4.35
C PRO A 133 3.97 16.85 -3.09
N SER A 134 3.86 15.51 -3.08
CA SER A 134 3.31 14.72 -1.97
C SER A 134 4.40 14.12 -1.08
N ASP A 135 5.62 14.65 -1.13
CA ASP A 135 6.66 14.18 -0.22
C ASP A 135 6.26 14.37 1.24
N SER A 136 6.54 13.38 2.09
CA SER A 136 6.14 13.26 3.51
C SER A 136 4.65 13.04 3.80
N ASP A 137 3.78 13.16 2.78
CA ASP A 137 2.34 12.90 2.87
C ASP A 137 1.93 11.92 1.76
N CYS A 138 2.57 10.73 1.77
CA CYS A 138 2.41 9.73 0.73
C CYS A 138 2.32 8.32 1.31
N GLU A 139 1.17 7.66 1.17
CA GLU A 139 0.98 6.26 1.58
C GLU A 139 2.01 5.31 0.93
N LEU A 140 2.47 5.61 -0.29
CA LEU A 140 3.51 4.80 -0.94
C LEU A 140 4.86 4.92 -0.23
N GLN A 141 5.21 6.11 0.29
CA GLN A 141 6.43 6.31 1.10
C GLN A 141 6.37 5.48 2.38
N GLU A 142 5.24 5.53 3.09
CA GLU A 142 5.03 4.77 4.31
C GLU A 142 5.21 3.27 4.09
N VAL A 143 4.63 2.74 3.00
CA VAL A 143 4.71 1.31 2.68
C VAL A 143 6.13 0.90 2.26
N VAL A 144 6.86 1.75 1.53
CA VAL A 144 8.27 1.53 1.19
C VAL A 144 9.14 1.48 2.44
N GLU A 145 8.94 2.42 3.36
CA GLU A 145 9.65 2.48 4.65
C GLU A 145 9.32 1.26 5.51
N TYR A 146 8.05 0.90 5.62
CA TYR A 146 7.58 -0.28 6.36
C TYR A 146 8.23 -1.58 5.85
N LEU A 147 8.32 -1.77 4.53
CA LEU A 147 8.94 -2.96 3.94
C LEU A 147 10.47 -2.90 3.85
N LYS A 148 11.06 -1.73 4.11
CA LYS A 148 12.51 -1.47 3.98
C LYS A 148 13.01 -1.92 2.61
N ILE A 149 12.49 -1.30 1.57
CA ILE A 149 12.99 -1.48 0.20
C ILE A 149 14.06 -0.44 -0.07
N ASP A 150 15.25 -0.93 -0.36
CA ASP A 150 16.48 -0.19 -0.67
C ASP A 150 16.85 -0.27 -2.16
N ASP A 151 16.39 -1.30 -2.87
CA ASP A 151 16.64 -1.49 -4.30
C ASP A 151 15.44 -2.07 -5.06
N ILE A 152 15.37 -1.76 -6.34
CA ILE A 152 14.37 -2.27 -7.29
C ILE A 152 15.08 -3.26 -8.22
N GLY A 153 14.78 -4.55 -8.07
CA GLY A 153 15.35 -5.62 -8.91
C GLY A 153 14.82 -5.65 -10.36
N TYR A 154 14.03 -4.67 -10.77
CA TYR A 154 13.40 -4.55 -12.09
C TYR A 154 13.83 -3.26 -12.80
N PRO A 155 13.92 -3.26 -14.15
CA PRO A 155 14.16 -2.04 -14.89
C PRO A 155 13.03 -1.03 -14.66
N VAL A 156 13.40 0.20 -14.32
CA VAL A 156 12.44 1.30 -14.13
C VAL A 156 12.07 1.88 -15.49
N TYR A 157 10.77 1.92 -15.79
CA TYR A 157 10.19 2.51 -16.99
C TYR A 157 9.45 3.80 -16.66
N TYR A 158 9.86 4.89 -17.31
CA TYR A 158 9.13 6.14 -17.24
C TYR A 158 8.08 6.21 -18.36
N ARG A 159 6.82 6.44 -18.00
CA ARG A 159 5.70 6.48 -18.96
C ARG A 159 5.75 7.67 -19.92
N ASN A 160 6.46 8.75 -19.55
CA ASN A 160 6.60 9.98 -20.34
C ASN A 160 5.27 10.54 -20.86
N LEU A 161 4.25 10.51 -20.01
CA LEU A 161 2.92 11.05 -20.32
C LEU A 161 2.88 12.56 -20.06
N PRO A 162 2.14 13.33 -20.89
CA PRO A 162 1.94 14.74 -20.60
C PRO A 162 1.12 14.92 -19.32
N VAL A 163 1.48 15.93 -18.51
CA VAL A 163 0.70 16.32 -17.33
C VAL A 163 -0.56 17.05 -17.79
N GLU A 164 -1.71 16.59 -17.32
CA GLU A 164 -3.01 17.20 -17.61
C GLU A 164 -3.26 18.39 -16.68
N LYS A 165 -3.49 19.57 -17.24
CA LYS A 165 -3.73 20.82 -16.49
C LYS A 165 -5.00 21.56 -16.91
N PHE A 166 -5.93 20.86 -17.53
CA PHE A 166 -7.14 21.47 -18.08
C PHE A 166 -8.19 21.76 -17.01
N ASP A 167 -8.15 21.04 -15.88
CA ASP A 167 -9.06 21.25 -14.76
C ASP A 167 -8.56 22.41 -13.88
N PRO A 168 -9.41 23.37 -13.48
CA PRO A 168 -9.00 24.50 -12.67
C PRO A 168 -8.65 24.14 -11.21
N PHE A 169 -9.00 22.94 -10.74
CA PHE A 169 -8.83 22.56 -9.34
C PHE A 169 -7.63 21.65 -9.09
N TYR A 170 -7.18 20.86 -10.06
CA TYR A 170 -6.06 19.93 -9.88
C TYR A 170 -5.35 19.59 -11.19
N ASP A 171 -4.04 19.39 -11.09
CA ASP A 171 -3.22 18.81 -12.15
C ASP A 171 -3.27 17.27 -12.04
N ARG A 172 -3.40 16.54 -13.15
CA ARG A 172 -3.23 15.07 -13.17
C ARG A 172 -1.91 14.68 -13.80
N ASP A 173 -1.03 14.08 -13.00
CA ASP A 173 0.21 13.47 -13.47
C ASP A 173 0.13 11.94 -13.39
N TYR A 174 -0.15 11.30 -14.52
CA TYR A 174 -0.20 9.84 -14.61
C TYR A 174 1.17 9.16 -14.53
N ASN A 175 2.27 9.91 -14.58
CA ASN A 175 3.60 9.36 -14.33
C ASN A 175 3.84 9.06 -12.85
N LEU A 176 3.02 9.63 -11.95
CA LEU A 176 3.04 9.32 -10.52
C LEU A 176 2.03 8.23 -10.14
N CYS A 177 1.15 7.83 -11.06
CA CYS A 177 0.06 6.91 -10.79
C CYS A 177 0.52 5.45 -10.64
N ILE A 178 0.22 4.84 -9.48
CA ILE A 178 0.47 3.41 -9.20
C ILE A 178 -0.68 2.48 -9.63
N LEU A 179 -1.64 2.99 -10.41
CA LEU A 179 -2.80 2.23 -10.90
C LEU A 179 -3.65 1.59 -9.79
N CYS A 180 -3.77 2.24 -8.62
CA CYS A 180 -4.56 1.73 -7.49
C CYS A 180 -6.09 1.74 -7.75
N GLY A 181 -6.53 2.47 -8.78
CA GLY A 181 -7.93 2.54 -9.22
C GLY A 181 -8.86 3.36 -8.31
N ARG A 182 -8.35 3.96 -7.21
CA ARG A 182 -9.14 4.77 -6.27
C ARG A 182 -9.87 5.93 -6.98
N CYS A 183 -9.16 6.70 -7.80
CA CYS A 183 -9.72 7.88 -8.48
C CYS A 183 -10.88 7.55 -9.42
N ILE A 184 -10.83 6.41 -10.13
CA ILE A 184 -11.89 5.99 -11.05
C ILE A 184 -13.10 5.45 -10.28
N ARG A 185 -12.85 4.72 -9.19
CA ARG A 185 -13.88 4.02 -8.42
C ARG A 185 -14.65 4.94 -7.49
N MET A 186 -14.03 6.02 -7.02
CA MET A 186 -14.70 7.00 -6.18
C MET A 186 -15.77 7.82 -6.94
N CYS A 187 -15.69 7.85 -8.28
CA CYS A 187 -16.67 8.53 -9.14
C CYS A 187 -17.84 7.63 -9.57
N GLN A 188 -17.85 6.34 -9.21
CA GLN A 188 -18.91 5.38 -9.53
C GLN A 188 -19.95 5.31 -8.40
#